data_AF-A0A0E9TZ40-F1
#
_entry.id   AF-A0A0E9TZ40-F1
#
_cell.length_a   1.000
_cell.length_b   1.000
_cell.length_c   1.000
_cell.angle_alpha   90.00
_cell.angle_beta   90.00
_cell.angle_gamma   90.00
#
_symmetry.space_group_name_H-M   'P 1'
#
loop_
_entity.id
_entity.type
_entity.pdbx_description
1 polymer ?
#
loop_
_entity_poly.entity_id
_entity_poly.type
_entity_poly.pdbx_seq_one_letter_code
_entity_poly.pdbx_strand_id
1 'polypeptide(L)'
;MAMKCASPVLFLTIFCPPKKSSGFIDDFTELLSKISTDFDCIVISGDFNIHIDNHTDTHARELISLLEAFGLSQHVSRPRQSFFSKIISENANNTHILFSTVDRLVNPPSLIARVAFHLKM
;
A
#
# COMPACT_ATOMS: atom_id res chain seq x y z
N MET A 1 -36.22 -15.95 8.94
CA MET A 1 -34.81 -16.01 9.37
C MET A 1 -33.97 -15.84 8.10
N ALA A 2 -33.53 -14.61 7.79
CA ALA A 2 -32.75 -14.37 6.58
C ALA A 2 -31.29 -14.74 6.86
N MET A 3 -30.74 -15.66 6.07
CA MET A 3 -29.30 -15.95 6.11
C MET A 3 -28.58 -14.69 5.65
N LYS A 4 -27.80 -14.09 6.55
CA LYS A 4 -26.91 -12.97 6.19
C LYS A 4 -25.86 -13.53 5.24
N CYS A 5 -26.09 -13.40 3.94
CA CYS A 5 -25.08 -13.68 2.93
C CYS A 5 -23.92 -12.72 3.21
N ALA A 6 -22.71 -13.25 3.44
CA ALA A 6 -21.55 -12.39 3.65
C ALA A 6 -21.29 -11.61 2.35
N SER A 7 -21.26 -10.27 2.42
CA SER A 7 -20.87 -9.45 1.27
C SER A 7 -19.47 -9.89 0.81
N PRO A 8 -19.27 -10.17 -0.50
CA PRO A 8 -17.97 -10.56 -1.00
C PRO A 8 -16.94 -9.45 -0.78
N VAL A 9 -15.72 -9.82 -0.41
CA VAL A 9 -14.59 -8.89 -0.27
C VAL A 9 -13.75 -8.94 -1.54
N LEU A 10 -13.57 -7.80 -2.20
CA LEU A 10 -12.67 -7.67 -3.34
C LEU A 10 -11.26 -7.33 -2.86
N PHE A 11 -10.29 -8.18 -3.21
CA PHE A 11 -8.88 -7.88 -3.06
C PHE A 11 -8.29 -7.53 -4.42
N LEU A 12 -7.79 -6.30 -4.55
CA LEU A 12 -7.19 -5.79 -5.78
C LEU A 12 -5.72 -5.47 -5.55
N THR A 13 -4.86 -5.90 -6.47
CA THR A 13 -3.43 -5.52 -6.49
C THR A 13 -3.13 -4.73 -7.76
N ILE A 14 -2.64 -3.51 -7.62
CA ILE A 14 -2.32 -2.59 -8.73
C ILE A 14 -0.82 -2.35 -8.77
N PHE A 15 -0.23 -2.43 -9.97
CA PHE A 15 1.17 -2.08 -10.18
C PHE A 15 1.25 -0.98 -11.25
N CYS A 16 1.78 0.18 -10.86
CA CYS A 16 2.06 1.29 -11.75
C CYS A 16 3.58 1.38 -11.95
N PRO A 17 4.11 1.33 -13.18
CA PRO A 17 5.53 1.52 -13.41
C PRO A 17 6.00 2.95 -13.03
N PRO A 18 7.29 3.16 -12.70
CA PRO A 18 7.80 4.43 -12.17
C PRO A 18 7.68 5.63 -13.13
N LYS A 19 7.42 5.39 -14.43
CA LYS A 19 7.10 6.44 -15.38
C LYS A 19 5.61 6.78 -15.22
N LYS A 20 5.32 7.85 -14.47
CA LYS A 20 3.97 8.38 -14.26
C LYS A 20 3.25 8.48 -15.61
N SER A 21 2.20 7.70 -15.81
CA SER A 21 1.26 7.93 -16.92
C SER A 21 0.38 9.11 -16.53
N SER A 22 0.27 10.12 -17.39
CA SER A 22 -0.56 11.30 -17.13
C SER A 22 -2.05 10.98 -16.92
N GLY A 23 -2.49 9.77 -17.30
CA GLY A 23 -3.87 9.28 -17.13
C GLY A 23 -4.09 8.33 -15.96
N PHE A 24 -3.10 8.09 -15.08
CA PHE A 24 -3.26 7.12 -14.00
C PHE A 24 -4.49 7.40 -13.12
N ILE A 25 -4.72 8.67 -12.75
CA ILE A 25 -5.86 9.05 -11.91
C ILE A 25 -7.18 8.82 -12.64
N ASP A 26 -7.25 9.07 -13.95
CA ASP A 26 -8.44 8.84 -14.75
C ASP A 26 -8.77 7.34 -14.85
N ASP A 27 -7.77 6.52 -15.19
CA ASP A 27 -7.90 5.06 -15.26
C ASP A 27 -8.31 4.48 -13.90
N PHE A 28 -7.72 4.99 -12.82
CA PHE A 28 -8.04 4.56 -11.47
C PHE A 28 -9.45 5.01 -11.04
N THR A 29 -9.90 6.19 -11.46
CA THR A 29 -11.27 6.66 -11.23
C THR A 29 -12.30 5.80 -11.94
N GLU A 30 -12.05 5.43 -13.20
CA GLU A 30 -12.92 4.53 -13.96
C GLU A 30 -13.00 3.15 -13.28
N LEU A 31 -11.85 2.64 -12.82
CA LEU A 31 -11.78 1.38 -12.08
C LEU A 31 -12.59 1.42 -10.79
N LEU A 32 -12.39 2.45 -9.95
CA LEU A 32 -13.13 2.63 -8.70
C LEU A 32 -14.64 2.74 -8.94
N SER A 33 -15.05 3.45 -9.99
CA SER A 33 -16.46 3.59 -10.36
C SER A 33 -17.11 2.25 -10.68
N LYS A 34 -16.39 1.33 -11.31
CA LYS A 34 -16.90 -0.01 -11.63
C LYS A 34 -16.94 -0.94 -10.42
N ILE A 35 -15.86 -0.97 -9.63
CA ILE A 35 -15.81 -1.92 -8.50
C ILE A 35 -16.69 -1.50 -7.33
N SER A 36 -16.93 -0.19 -7.17
CA SER A 36 -17.76 0.34 -6.08
C SER A 36 -19.25 0.12 -6.30
N THR A 37 -19.70 -0.24 -7.51
CA THR A 37 -21.09 -0.67 -7.75
C THR A 37 -21.32 -2.12 -7.36
N ASP A 38 -20.27 -2.94 -7.40
CA ASP A 38 -20.38 -4.40 -7.29
C ASP A 38 -19.94 -4.91 -5.92
N PHE A 39 -19.14 -4.14 -5.19
CA PHE A 39 -18.52 -4.55 -3.93
C PHE A 39 -18.65 -3.48 -2.84
N ASP A 40 -19.23 -3.85 -1.70
CA ASP A 40 -19.27 -3.01 -0.50
C ASP A 40 -17.95 -3.05 0.29
N CYS A 41 -17.13 -4.10 0.08
CA CYS A 41 -15.90 -4.32 0.81
C CYS A 41 -14.72 -4.49 -0.16
N ILE A 42 -13.89 -3.46 -0.23
CA ILE A 42 -12.78 -3.36 -1.19
C ILE A 42 -11.48 -3.17 -0.42
N VAL A 43 -10.48 -3.98 -0.75
CA VAL A 43 -9.10 -3.84 -0.26
C VAL A 43 -8.19 -3.69 -1.47
N ILE A 44 -7.59 -2.51 -1.60
CA ILE A 44 -6.64 -2.19 -2.67
C ILE A 44 -5.24 -2.18 -2.09
N SER A 45 -4.31 -2.83 -2.78
CA SER A 45 -2.89 -2.84 -2.45
C SER A 45 -2.04 -2.77 -3.70
N GLY A 46 -0.75 -2.50 -3.53
CA GLY A 46 0.21 -2.54 -4.63
C GLY A 46 1.13 -1.34 -4.65
N ASP A 47 1.90 -1.21 -5.73
CA ASP A 47 2.88 -0.16 -5.91
C ASP A 47 2.39 0.85 -6.94
N PHE A 48 2.07 2.04 -6.45
CA PHE A 48 1.52 3.13 -7.25
C PHE A 48 2.64 4.05 -7.76
N ASN A 49 3.88 3.90 -7.27
CA ASN A 49 4.97 4.85 -7.50
C ASN A 49 4.57 6.32 -7.17
N ILE A 50 3.70 6.50 -6.17
CA ILE A 50 3.25 7.81 -5.66
C ILE A 50 3.66 7.93 -4.20
N HIS A 51 4.35 9.03 -3.88
CA HIS A 51 4.70 9.40 -2.50
C HIS A 51 3.50 10.02 -1.80
N ILE A 52 2.61 9.18 -1.30
CA ILE A 52 1.34 9.57 -0.69
C ILE A 52 1.49 10.45 0.57
N ASP A 53 2.64 10.38 1.22
CA ASP A 53 3.03 11.20 2.38
C ASP A 53 3.54 12.59 1.99
N ASN A 54 3.85 12.81 0.70
CA ASN A 54 4.25 14.11 0.20
C ASN A 54 3.02 14.97 -0.12
N HIS A 55 2.54 15.74 0.88
CA HIS A 55 1.40 16.64 0.72
C HIS A 55 1.61 17.79 -0.30
N THR A 56 2.83 17.96 -0.82
CA THR A 56 3.13 18.92 -1.89
C THR A 56 3.03 18.31 -3.30
N ASP A 57 2.95 16.97 -3.43
CA ASP A 57 2.74 16.30 -4.71
C ASP A 57 1.24 16.35 -5.09
N THR A 58 0.93 16.97 -6.23
CA THR A 58 -0.43 17.07 -6.75
C THR A 58 -1.08 15.71 -6.94
N HIS A 59 -0.35 14.70 -7.42
CA HIS A 59 -0.90 13.36 -7.63
C HIS A 59 -1.22 12.65 -6.31
N ALA A 60 -0.42 12.89 -5.26
CA ALA A 60 -0.73 12.37 -3.93
C ALA A 60 -2.04 12.97 -3.40
N ARG A 61 -2.23 14.28 -3.56
CA ARG A 61 -3.47 14.97 -3.15
C ARG A 61 -4.68 14.53 -3.95
N GLU A 62 -4.55 14.39 -5.26
CA GLU A 62 -5.61 13.89 -6.15
C GLU A 62 -6.01 12.46 -5.78
N LEU A 63 -5.02 11.58 -5.57
CA LEU A 63 -5.27 10.20 -5.17
C LEU A 63 -5.98 10.12 -3.80
N ILE A 64 -5.55 10.89 -2.81
CA ILE A 64 -6.22 10.94 -1.50
C ILE A 64 -7.67 11.42 -1.65
N SER A 65 -7.87 12.52 -2.39
CA SER A 65 -9.21 13.10 -2.59
C SER A 65 -10.15 12.11 -3.30
N LEU A 66 -9.62 11.36 -4.26
CA LEU A 66 -10.35 10.31 -4.97
C LEU A 66 -10.72 9.16 -4.04
N LEU A 67 -9.78 8.66 -3.22
CA LEU A 67 -10.08 7.61 -2.24
C LEU A 67 -11.18 8.05 -1.27
N GLU A 68 -11.09 9.29 -0.76
CA GLU A 68 -12.12 9.86 0.11
C GLU A 68 -13.49 9.98 -0.57
N ALA A 69 -13.53 10.37 -1.85
CA ALA A 69 -14.77 10.45 -2.62
C ALA A 69 -15.47 9.10 -2.79
N PHE A 70 -14.71 8.00 -2.80
CA PHE A 70 -15.22 6.63 -2.84
C PHE A 70 -15.39 5.99 -1.45
N GLY A 71 -15.18 6.75 -0.36
CA GLY A 71 -15.29 6.24 1.02
C GLY A 71 -14.16 5.27 1.41
N LEU A 72 -13.05 5.26 0.65
CA LEU A 72 -11.88 4.44 0.91
C LEU A 72 -10.89 5.17 1.81
N SER A 73 -10.33 4.47 2.79
CA SER A 73 -9.31 5.00 3.69
C SER A 73 -7.91 4.57 3.28
N GLN A 74 -6.99 5.53 3.21
CA GLN A 74 -5.58 5.27 3.01
C GLN A 74 -4.95 4.79 4.33
N HIS A 75 -4.24 3.66 4.31
CA HIS A 75 -3.63 3.06 5.51
C HIS A 75 -2.08 3.11 5.53
N VAL A 76 -1.42 3.56 4.46
CA VAL A 76 0.04 3.62 4.36
C VAL A 76 0.56 4.90 5.02
N SER A 77 0.86 4.83 6.32
CA SER A 77 1.19 6.01 7.13
C SER A 77 2.68 6.31 7.29
N ARG A 78 3.60 5.43 6.84
CA ARG A 78 5.03 5.61 7.09
C ARG A 78 5.90 5.26 5.88
N PRO A 79 6.76 6.18 5.41
CA PRO A 79 7.80 5.82 4.47
C PRO A 79 8.75 4.83 5.16
N ARG A 80 8.96 3.68 4.53
CA ARG A 80 9.93 2.65 4.96
C ARG A 80 11.31 3.27 5.25
N GLN A 81 11.67 4.31 4.50
CA GLN A 81 12.92 5.04 4.67
C GLN A 81 13.09 5.60 6.08
N SER A 82 12.11 6.34 6.62
CA SER A 82 12.21 6.93 7.97
C SER A 82 12.35 5.85 9.05
N PHE A 83 11.61 4.74 8.90
CA PHE A 83 11.70 3.59 9.80
C PHE A 83 13.11 2.97 9.80
N PHE A 84 13.68 2.71 8.61
CA PHE A 84 15.03 2.14 8.52
C PHE A 84 16.12 3.13 8.91
N SER A 85 15.99 4.42 8.57
CA SER A 85 16.91 5.47 9.02
C SER A 85 16.98 5.55 10.54
N LYS A 86 15.85 5.40 11.23
CA LYS A 86 15.79 5.34 12.69
C LYS A 86 16.54 4.13 13.25
N ILE A 87 16.32 2.94 12.71
CA ILE A 87 17.04 1.73 13.14
C ILE A 87 18.55 1.91 12.95
N ILE A 88 18.97 2.47 11.82
CA ILE A 88 20.38 2.70 11.51
C ILE A 88 21.00 3.69 12.51
N SER A 89 20.34 4.82 12.77
CA SER A 89 20.88 5.84 13.69
C SER A 89 20.91 5.36 15.14
N GLU A 90 19.89 4.64 15.60
CA GLU A 90 19.81 4.09 16.96
C GLU A 90 20.84 2.97 17.21
N ASN A 91 21.27 2.27 16.16
CA ASN A 91 22.19 1.13 16.24
C ASN A 91 23.52 1.37 15.51
N ALA A 92 23.91 2.64 15.29
CA ALA A 92 25.09 3.00 14.50
C ALA A 92 26.39 2.34 15.01
N ASN A 93 26.49 2.12 16.33
CA ASN A 93 27.63 1.46 16.98
C ASN A 93 27.37 -0.03 17.31
N ASN A 94 26.23 -0.59 16.89
CA ASN A 94 25.84 -1.97 17.15
C ASN A 94 25.63 -2.71 15.82
N THR A 95 26.76 -3.08 15.20
CA THR A 95 26.79 -3.75 13.90
C THR A 95 26.05 -5.07 13.90
N HIS A 96 26.01 -5.80 15.03
CA HIS A 96 25.27 -7.06 15.14
C HIS A 96 23.77 -6.88 14.91
N ILE A 97 23.16 -5.83 15.50
CA ILE A 97 21.74 -5.53 15.27
C ILE A 97 21.51 -5.14 13.81
N LEU A 98 22.40 -4.35 13.21
CA LEU A 98 22.28 -3.98 11.80
C LEU A 98 22.37 -5.19 10.87
N PHE A 99 23.37 -6.06 11.05
CA PHE A 99 23.54 -7.27 10.26
C PHE A 99 22.38 -8.25 10.43
N SER A 100 21.92 -8.50 11.66
CA SER A 100 20.75 -9.36 11.91
C SER A 100 19.46 -8.77 11.33
N THR A 101 19.32 -7.44 11.28
CA THR A 101 18.17 -6.78 10.64
C THR A 101 18.22 -6.96 9.13
N VAL A 102 19.38 -6.79 8.49
CA VAL A 102 19.57 -7.05 7.06
C VAL A 102 19.28 -8.51 6.75
N ASP A 103 19.85 -9.44 7.52
CA ASP A 103 19.63 -10.88 7.34
C ASP A 103 18.14 -11.23 7.42
N ARG A 104 17.40 -10.71 8.39
CA ARG A 104 15.93 -10.92 8.48
C ARG A 104 15.14 -10.30 7.34
N LEU A 105 15.64 -9.24 6.71
CA LEU A 105 14.99 -8.63 5.55
C LEU A 105 15.22 -9.45 4.27
N VAL A 106 16.42 -10.00 4.08
CA VAL A 106 16.76 -10.82 2.91
C VAL A 106 16.35 -12.28 3.07
N ASN A 107 16.29 -12.77 4.31
CA ASN A 107 15.93 -14.13 4.71
C ASN A 107 14.80 -14.08 5.75
N PRO A 108 13.57 -13.69 5.36
CA PRO A 108 12.45 -13.60 6.29
C PRO A 108 12.15 -14.98 6.90
N PRO A 109 12.00 -15.07 8.25
CA PRO A 109 11.68 -16.34 8.92
C PRO A 109 10.39 -16.95 8.34
N SER A 110 10.48 -18.20 7.93
CA SER A 110 9.37 -18.96 7.36
C SER A 110 8.36 -19.38 8.44
N LEU A 111 7.52 -18.45 8.90
CA LEU A 111 6.38 -18.74 9.78
C LEU A 111 5.07 -18.14 9.23
N ILE A 112 4.44 -18.95 8.36
CA ILE A 112 2.99 -19.24 8.22
C ILE A 112 2.00 -18.05 8.23
N ALA A 113 1.51 -17.66 7.05
CA ALA A 113 0.08 -17.71 6.64
C ALA A 113 -0.11 -16.98 5.30
N ARG A 114 -0.95 -17.54 4.43
CA ARG A 114 -1.21 -17.14 3.03
C ARG A 114 -1.97 -15.80 2.87
N VAL A 115 -1.41 -14.68 3.33
CA VAL A 115 -1.75 -13.35 2.79
C VAL A 115 -0.44 -12.59 2.60
N ALA A 116 0.20 -12.82 1.47
CA ALA A 116 1.35 -12.02 1.06
C ALA A 116 0.84 -10.69 0.51
N PHE A 117 0.78 -9.64 1.34
CA PHE A 117 1.00 -8.29 0.84
C PHE A 117 2.48 -8.18 0.49
N HIS A 118 2.87 -8.76 -0.66
CA HIS A 118 4.19 -8.55 -1.22
C HIS A 118 4.19 -7.20 -1.94
N LEU A 119 4.34 -6.13 -1.17
CA LEU A 119 4.71 -4.80 -1.67
C LEU A 119 6.17 -4.87 -2.16
N LYS A 120 6.36 -5.34 -3.39
CA LYS A 120 7.57 -5.04 -4.15
C LYS A 120 7.50 -3.57 -4.56
N MET A 121 8.54 -2.83 -4.15
CA MET A 121 8.99 -1.60 -4.85
C MET A 121 9.61 -1.99 -6.19
#